data_AF-A0A1X9Z6V5-F1
#
_entry.id   AF-A0A1X9Z6V5-F1
#
_cell.length_a   1.000
_cell.length_b   1.000
_cell.length_c   1.000
_cell.angle_alpha   90.00
_cell.angle_beta   90.00
_cell.angle_gamma   90.00
#
_symmetry.space_group_name_H-M   'P 1'
#
loop_
_entity.id
_entity.type
_entity.pdbx_description
1 polymer ?
#
loop_
_entity_poly.entity_id
_entity_poly.type
_entity_poly.pdbx_seq_one_letter_code
_entity_poly.pdbx_strand_id
1 'polypeptide(L)'
;MDILFDRHYPKNLVEAIKLIQQLDSSALCKVSFYDSAVNDQELVNPILFRVDKHRKGVEPVTEILFENGFRVIALKFPKDKYYDFFDLSLIILNIWPKIITLLKEKNKPFIYKCNGDHGKLILVKE
;
A
#
# COMPACT_ATOMS: atom_id res chain seq x y z
N MET A 1 1.27 -4.38 13.49
CA MET A 1 1.62 -3.58 12.30
C MET A 1 0.33 -3.10 11.67
N ASP A 2 0.24 -1.81 11.36
CA ASP A 2 -0.96 -1.24 10.75
C ASP A 2 -0.77 -1.09 9.24
N ILE A 3 -1.62 -1.77 8.46
CA ILE A 3 -1.67 -1.68 7.00
C ILE A 3 -2.90 -0.89 6.61
N LEU A 4 -2.67 0.25 5.97
CA LEU A 4 -3.67 1.23 5.65
C LEU A 4 -3.84 1.30 4.13
N PHE A 5 -5.09 1.36 3.66
CA PHE A 5 -5.42 1.58 2.26
C PHE A 5 -6.04 2.95 2.07
N ASP A 6 -5.57 3.73 1.10
CA ASP A 6 -6.22 4.97 0.69
C ASP A 6 -7.68 4.71 0.26
N ARG A 7 -8.57 5.69 0.43
CA ARG A 7 -10.00 5.62 0.10
C ARG A 7 -10.27 5.36 -1.38
N HIS A 8 -9.28 5.54 -2.24
CA HIS A 8 -9.35 5.19 -3.66
C HIS A 8 -9.35 3.67 -3.92
N TYR A 9 -9.03 2.84 -2.93
CA TYR A 9 -9.06 1.39 -3.07
C TYR A 9 -10.48 0.82 -2.93
N PRO A 10 -10.82 -0.26 -3.65
CA PRO A 10 -12.14 -0.88 -3.56
C PRO A 10 -12.36 -1.51 -2.19
N LYS A 11 -13.54 -1.30 -1.58
CA LYS A 11 -13.90 -1.91 -0.29
C LYS A 11 -13.74 -3.44 -0.29
N ASN A 12 -14.20 -4.09 -1.34
CA ASN A 12 -14.15 -5.55 -1.45
C ASN A 12 -12.71 -6.09 -1.46
N LEU A 13 -11.75 -5.34 -2.02
CA LEU A 13 -10.35 -5.71 -1.97
C LEU A 13 -9.81 -5.64 -0.54
N VAL A 14 -10.08 -4.55 0.18
CA VAL A 14 -9.60 -4.38 1.56
C VAL A 14 -10.19 -5.45 2.48
N GLU A 15 -11.46 -5.80 2.30
CA GLU A 15 -12.09 -6.92 3.02
C GLU A 15 -11.49 -8.27 2.63
N ALA A 16 -11.20 -8.52 1.35
CA ALA A 16 -10.52 -9.75 0.93
C ALA A 16 -9.12 -9.86 1.57
N ILE A 17 -8.37 -8.76 1.62
CA ILE A 17 -7.06 -8.70 2.28
C ILE A 17 -7.18 -8.98 3.79
N LYS A 18 -8.17 -8.41 4.47
CA LYS A 18 -8.45 -8.72 5.89
C LYS A 18 -8.69 -10.21 6.10
N LEU A 19 -9.51 -10.83 5.25
CA LEU A 19 -9.81 -12.26 5.32
C LEU A 19 -8.56 -13.11 5.07
N ILE A 20 -7.75 -12.77 4.05
CA ILE A 20 -6.49 -13.45 3.76
C ILE A 20 -5.54 -13.38 4.97
N GLN A 21 -5.45 -12.22 5.62
CA GLN A 21 -4.62 -12.05 6.81
C GLN A 21 -5.12 -12.87 8.01
N GLN A 22 -6.44 -13.00 8.19
CA GLN A 22 -7.00 -13.83 9.25
C GLN A 22 -6.68 -15.32 9.08
N LEU A 23 -6.45 -15.80 7.86
CA LEU A 23 -6.02 -17.17 7.59
C LEU A 23 -4.56 -17.42 7.99
N ASP A 24 -3.73 -16.38 8.03
CA ASP A 24 -2.34 -16.47 8.48
C ASP A 24 -2.22 -16.03 9.95
N SER A 25 -2.44 -16.98 10.87
CA SER A 25 -2.34 -16.75 12.31
C SER A 25 -0.93 -16.31 12.78
N SER A 26 0.09 -16.34 11.91
CA SER A 26 1.45 -15.89 12.25
C SER A 26 1.66 -14.38 12.08
N ALA A 27 0.77 -13.67 11.39
CA ALA A 27 0.94 -12.26 11.04
C ALA A 27 -0.18 -11.38 11.62
N LEU A 28 0.03 -10.85 12.83
CA LEU A 28 -0.87 -9.86 13.44
C LEU A 28 -0.73 -8.48 12.75
N CYS A 29 -1.39 -8.33 11.60
CA CYS A 29 -1.53 -7.06 10.89
C CYS A 29 -2.96 -6.55 11.04
N LYS A 30 -3.12 -5.29 11.48
CA LYS A 30 -4.42 -4.61 11.41
C LYS A 30 -4.55 -4.00 10.02
N VAL A 31 -5.64 -4.30 9.33
CA VAL A 31 -5.89 -3.76 7.99
C VAL A 31 -7.11 -2.84 8.05
N SER A 32 -6.95 -1.60 7.59
CA SER A 32 -8.05 -0.62 7.56
C SER A 32 -7.88 0.39 6.43
N PHE A 33 -8.86 1.26 6.25
CA PHE A 33 -8.72 2.43 5.39
C PHE A 33 -7.95 3.53 6.12
N TYR A 34 -7.18 4.31 5.36
CA TYR A 34 -6.63 5.58 5.83
C TYR A 34 -7.65 6.68 5.62
N ASP A 35 -8.12 7.26 6.72
CA ASP A 35 -9.16 8.26 6.69
C ASP A 35 -9.02 9.30 7.81
N SER A 36 -9.92 10.28 7.83
CA SER A 36 -9.89 11.39 8.80
C SER A 36 -10.06 10.97 10.27
N ALA A 37 -10.48 9.74 10.55
CA ALA A 37 -10.59 9.22 11.91
C ALA A 37 -9.30 8.51 12.37
N VAL A 38 -8.34 8.28 11.47
CA VAL A 38 -7.05 7.69 11.81
C VAL A 38 -6.20 8.72 12.55
N ASN A 39 -5.80 8.39 13.77
CA ASN A 39 -4.80 9.15 14.51
C ASN A 39 -3.41 8.59 14.20
N ASP A 40 -2.61 9.35 13.44
CA ASP A 40 -1.27 8.94 13.00
C ASP A 40 -0.34 8.58 14.19
N GLN A 41 -0.55 9.20 15.36
CA GLN A 41 0.26 8.98 16.56
C GLN A 41 0.02 7.62 17.23
N GLU A 42 -1.12 6.98 16.95
CA GLU A 42 -1.49 5.69 17.53
C GLU A 42 -1.05 4.51 16.65
N LEU A 43 -0.54 4.78 15.45
CA LEU A 43 -0.16 3.76 14.48
C LEU A 43 1.17 3.11 14.85
N VAL A 44 1.23 1.79 14.73
CA VAL A 44 2.43 0.99 15.02
C VAL A 44 3.05 0.50 13.72
N ASN A 45 4.19 1.11 13.35
CA ASN A 45 4.92 0.88 12.10
C ASN A 45 3.98 0.96 10.88
N PRO A 46 3.33 2.10 10.63
CA PRO A 46 2.29 2.20 9.61
C PRO A 46 2.84 1.94 8.21
N ILE A 47 2.05 1.21 7.43
CA ILE A 47 2.24 1.05 5.99
C ILE A 47 1.02 1.60 5.29
N LEU A 48 1.25 2.41 4.26
CA LEU A 48 0.17 2.98 3.49
C LEU A 48 0.23 2.56 2.03
N PHE A 49 -0.87 1.98 1.56
CA PHE A 49 -1.17 1.71 0.16
C PHE A 49 -1.84 2.92 -0.45
N ARG A 50 -1.19 3.50 -1.46
CA ARG A 50 -1.72 4.65 -2.19
C ARG A 50 -1.83 4.35 -3.67
N VAL A 51 -2.75 5.02 -4.34
CA VAL A 51 -2.74 5.12 -5.80
C VAL A 51 -2.03 6.42 -6.15
N ASP A 52 -0.91 6.33 -6.85
CA ASP A 52 -0.09 7.45 -7.30
C ASP A 52 -0.48 7.83 -8.73
N LYS A 53 -1.09 9.02 -8.88
CA LYS A 53 -1.53 9.56 -10.17
C LYS A 53 -0.49 10.46 -10.82
N HIS A 54 0.66 10.70 -10.18
CA HIS A 54 1.66 11.64 -10.65
C HIS A 54 2.50 11.07 -11.80
N ARG A 55 2.89 11.93 -12.77
CA ARG A 55 3.61 11.48 -13.98
C ARG A 55 5.06 11.06 -13.69
N LYS A 56 5.80 11.85 -12.92
CA LYS A 56 7.22 11.63 -12.61
C LYS A 56 7.42 11.63 -11.09
N GLY A 57 8.35 10.84 -10.56
CA GLY A 57 8.49 10.76 -9.11
C GLY A 57 7.22 10.18 -8.46
N VAL A 58 7.02 10.48 -7.18
CA VAL A 58 5.78 10.20 -6.43
C VAL A 58 5.00 11.48 -6.21
N GLU A 59 3.74 11.37 -5.80
CA GLU A 59 2.97 12.54 -5.34
C GLU A 59 3.63 13.20 -4.11
N PRO A 60 3.63 14.54 -4.00
CA PRO A 60 4.22 15.25 -2.85
C PRO A 60 3.69 14.78 -1.49
N VAL A 61 2.41 14.41 -1.42
CA VAL A 61 1.80 13.88 -0.19
C VAL A 61 2.42 12.53 0.23
N THR A 62 2.90 11.73 -0.72
CA THR A 62 3.62 10.48 -0.43
C THR A 62 4.97 10.76 0.19
N GLU A 63 5.68 11.80 -0.27
CA GLU A 63 6.93 12.24 0.35
C GLU A 63 6.68 12.73 1.78
N ILE A 64 5.66 13.57 2.00
CA ILE A 64 5.32 14.06 3.35
C ILE A 64 5.05 12.91 4.32
N LEU A 65 4.31 11.88 3.89
CA LEU A 65 4.02 10.71 4.72
C LEU A 65 5.29 9.91 5.02
N PHE A 66 6.19 9.75 4.05
CA PHE A 66 7.49 9.13 4.27
C PHE A 66 8.33 9.89 5.31
N GLU A 67 8.38 11.23 5.22
CA GLU A 67 9.09 12.05 6.21
C GLU A 67 8.46 11.94 7.61
N ASN A 68 7.15 11.65 7.69
CA ASN A 68 6.45 11.35 8.94
C ASN A 68 6.65 9.90 9.43
N GLY A 69 7.54 9.13 8.81
CA GLY A 69 7.91 7.78 9.24
C GLY A 69 7.05 6.66 8.65
N PHE A 70 6.19 6.94 7.69
CA PHE A 70 5.40 5.90 7.03
C PHE A 70 6.23 5.07 6.05
N ARG A 71 5.87 3.79 5.93
CA ARG A 71 6.30 2.92 4.83
C ARG A 71 5.24 2.99 3.74
N VAL A 72 5.57 3.51 2.55
CA VAL A 72 4.57 3.74 1.50
C VAL A 72 4.75 2.78 0.33
N ILE A 73 3.65 2.12 -0.07
CA ILE A 73 3.52 1.38 -1.31
C ILE A 73 2.62 2.19 -2.25
N ALA A 74 3.24 2.88 -3.21
CA ALA A 74 2.58 3.69 -4.21
C ALA A 74 2.29 2.87 -5.48
N LEU A 75 1.03 2.54 -5.73
CA LEU A 75 0.61 1.88 -6.96
C LEU A 75 0.44 2.90 -8.07
N LYS A 76 1.17 2.69 -9.16
CA LYS A 76 1.18 3.57 -10.31
C LYS A 76 0.58 2.87 -11.53
N PHE A 77 -0.41 3.52 -12.13
CA PHE A 77 -1.02 3.05 -13.36
C PHE A 77 -0.48 3.83 -14.57
N PRO A 78 -0.35 3.18 -15.73
CA PRO A 78 -0.09 3.88 -16.99
C PRO A 78 -1.19 4.90 -17.26
N LYS A 79 -0.81 6.10 -17.67
CA LYS A 79 -1.71 7.25 -17.85
C LYS A 79 -2.85 6.98 -18.86
N ASP A 80 -2.57 6.15 -19.86
CA ASP A 80 -3.48 5.90 -20.97
C ASP A 80 -4.38 4.67 -20.76
N LYS A 81 -4.25 4.03 -19.60
CA LYS A 81 -5.15 2.95 -19.18
C LYS A 81 -6.12 3.48 -18.13
N TYR A 82 -7.40 3.36 -18.43
CA TYR A 82 -8.41 3.34 -17.38
C TYR A 82 -8.14 2.09 -16.56
N TYR A 83 -7.57 2.24 -15.37
CA TYR A 83 -7.50 1.13 -14.43
C TYR A 83 -8.88 1.03 -13.79
N ASP A 84 -9.50 -0.12 -13.93
CA ASP A 84 -10.70 -0.41 -13.17
C ASP A 84 -10.32 -0.96 -11.79
N PHE A 85 -11.32 -1.09 -10.93
CA PHE A 85 -11.14 -1.62 -9.60
C PHE A 85 -10.77 -3.11 -9.60
N PHE A 86 -11.06 -3.82 -10.68
CA PHE A 86 -10.76 -5.24 -10.81
C PHE A 86 -9.27 -5.45 -11.05
N ASP A 87 -8.68 -4.73 -12.00
CA ASP A 87 -7.24 -4.73 -12.30
C ASP A 87 -6.43 -4.36 -11.05
N LEU A 88 -6.79 -3.27 -10.38
CA LEU A 88 -6.17 -2.85 -9.13
C LEU A 88 -6.20 -3.96 -8.07
N SER A 89 -7.34 -4.64 -7.94
CA SER A 89 -7.50 -5.73 -6.98
C SER A 89 -6.61 -6.93 -7.34
N LEU A 90 -6.58 -7.33 -8.61
CA LEU A 90 -5.73 -8.42 -9.08
C LEU A 90 -4.25 -8.14 -8.85
N ILE A 91 -3.80 -6.91 -9.14
CA ILE A 91 -2.40 -6.51 -8.94
C ILE A 91 -2.03 -6.63 -7.46
N ILE A 92 -2.82 -6.05 -6.56
CA ILE A 92 -2.57 -6.08 -5.12
C ILE A 92 -2.53 -7.52 -4.62
N LEU A 93 -3.52 -8.34 -4.97
CA LEU A 93 -3.59 -9.74 -4.54
C LEU A 93 -2.38 -10.54 -5.06
N ASN A 94 -1.97 -10.33 -6.31
CA ASN A 94 -0.82 -11.00 -6.91
C ASN A 94 0.51 -10.64 -6.22
N ILE A 95 0.69 -9.38 -5.85
CA ILE A 95 1.93 -8.92 -5.20
C ILE A 95 1.89 -9.06 -3.68
N TRP A 96 0.74 -9.40 -3.10
CA TRP A 96 0.51 -9.43 -1.66
C TRP A 96 1.55 -10.27 -0.90
N PRO A 97 1.89 -11.50 -1.32
CA PRO A 97 2.90 -12.29 -0.60
C PRO A 97 4.27 -11.61 -0.57
N LYS A 98 4.68 -10.99 -1.69
CA LYS A 98 5.97 -10.28 -1.79
C LYS A 98 6.00 -9.05 -0.88
N ILE A 99 4.88 -8.33 -0.80
CA ILE A 99 4.70 -7.22 0.13
C ILE A 99 4.87 -7.72 1.56
N ILE A 100 4.17 -8.77 1.97
CA ILE A 100 4.24 -9.24 3.35
C ILE A 100 5.67 -9.65 3.73
N THR A 101 6.39 -10.33 2.84
CA THR A 101 7.82 -10.62 3.03
C THR A 101 8.65 -9.35 3.20
N LEU A 102 8.50 -8.39 2.27
CA LEU A 102 9.19 -7.09 2.34
C LEU A 102 8.92 -6.36 3.66
N LEU A 103 7.67 -6.37 4.13
CA LEU A 103 7.26 -5.69 5.36
C LEU A 103 7.79 -6.34 6.63
N LYS A 104 8.05 -7.65 6.61
CA LYS A 104 8.70 -8.38 7.72
C LYS A 104 10.20 -8.07 7.80
N GLU A 105 10.83 -7.78 6.65
CA GLU A 105 12.28 -7.53 6.57
C GLU A 105 12.64 -6.04 6.78
N LYS A 106 11.76 -5.12 6.36
CA LYS A 106 12.04 -3.68 6.33
C LYS A 106 11.28 -2.92 7.42
N ASN A 107 12.00 -2.49 8.45
CA ASN A 107 11.43 -1.71 9.57
C ASN A 107 11.61 -0.19 9.44
N LYS A 108 12.42 0.28 8.49
CA LYS A 108 12.62 1.71 8.23
C LYS A 108 11.57 2.25 7.25
N PRO A 109 11.26 3.56 7.30
CA PRO A 109 10.44 4.22 6.29
C PRO A 109 11.00 3.96 4.89
N PHE A 110 10.13 3.82 3.91
CA PHE A 110 10.52 3.65 2.50
C PHE A 110 9.39 4.11 1.60
N ILE A 111 9.70 4.27 0.32
CA ILE A 111 8.71 4.39 -0.74
C ILE A 111 9.02 3.37 -1.83
N TYR A 112 8.12 2.42 -2.04
CA TYR A 112 8.12 1.58 -3.24
C TYR A 112 7.05 2.05 -4.21
N LYS A 113 7.38 2.00 -5.50
CA LYS A 113 6.38 2.05 -6.57
C LYS A 113 6.06 0.66 -7.06
N CYS A 114 4.80 0.41 -7.33
CA CYS A 114 4.35 -0.77 -8.04
C CYS A 114 3.78 -0.35 -9.39
N ASN A 115 4.36 -0.84 -10.49
CA ASN A 115 3.75 -0.65 -11.81
C ASN A 115 2.56 -1.60 -11.97
N GLY A 116 1.39 -1.03 -12.25
CA GLY A 116 0.14 -1.77 -12.36
C GLY A 116 0.14 -2.86 -13.43
N ASP A 117 0.95 -2.75 -14.48
CA ASP A 117 0.96 -3.77 -15.55
C ASP A 117 1.64 -5.09 -15.17
N HIS A 118 2.58 -5.07 -14.22
CA HIS A 118 3.45 -6.23 -13.95
C HIS A 118 3.59 -6.59 -12.47
N GLY A 119 3.00 -5.80 -11.56
CA GLY A 119 3.15 -6.01 -10.13
C GLY A 119 4.60 -5.91 -9.64
N LYS A 120 5.46 -5.18 -10.37
CA LYS A 120 6.88 -5.04 -10.02
C LYS A 120 7.06 -3.92 -9.02
N LEU A 121 7.57 -4.26 -7.83
CA LEU A 121 7.99 -3.30 -6.81
C LEU A 121 9.35 -2.70 -7.17
N ILE A 122 9.45 -1.38 -7.15
CA ILE A 122 10.66 -0.59 -7.44
C ILE A 122 10.89 0.34 -6.26
N LEU A 123 12.04 0.23 -5.59
CA LEU A 123 12.40 1.14 -4.51
C LEU A 123 12.66 2.53 -5.08
N VAL A 124 12.07 3.54 -4.46
CA VAL A 124 12.24 4.95 -4.83
C VAL A 124 13.08 5.69 -3.79
N LYS A 125 12.84 5.40 -2.50
CA LYS A 125 13.48 6.08 -1.37
C LYS A 125 13.48 5.14 -0.15
N GLU A 126 14.55 5.16 0.65
CA GLU A 126 14.73 4.44 1.92
C GLU A 126 15.58 5.30 2.87
#